data_AF-A0A3N7A932-F1
#
_entry.id   AF-A0A3N7A932-F1
#
_cell.length_a   1.000
_cell.length_b   1.000
_cell.length_c   1.000
_cell.angle_alpha   90.00
_cell.angle_beta   90.00
_cell.angle_gamma   90.00
#
_symmetry.space_group_name_H-M   'P 1'
#
loop_
_entity.id
_entity.type
_entity.pdbx_description
1 polymer ?
#
loop_
_entity_poly.entity_id
_entity_poly.type
_entity_poly.pdbx_seq_one_letter_code
_entity_poly.pdbx_strand_id
1 'polypeptide(L)'
;MYPDFHYLIKSLLGLDIPALGILKTFGFFVAMGFIFGAIAWQKELKRKAQLGLVLPQIKVNSKTGQKESIYPHQRISDFIFVAAIAGFIGAKVFNALETWSDFIQDPIGSLFSRSGLTFYGGLIVATAALYYFAKKIKLDFRHLCDAAAPALILAYGIGRLGCHFSGDGDWGIYNSAYVTQADGTLTTATTADFDKTVIEKGQYMQKFEGKVPHIYYPAPSFLPRWFVAMNYKHNVNNEGMQIAGDQEEYNSVLPVAVFPTSVWEFLACTLIIFPVLWGLRKRLGKPLQLFGVYLIFNGLERFLVEKIRVNTRYDLGFIHPTQAEIISFAFIIIGIFLLLRKHKTSISQPA
;
A
#
# COMPACT_ATOMS: atom_id res chain seq x y z
N MET A 1 -5.65 -13.31 -13.70
CA MET A 1 -4.74 -12.75 -12.71
C MET A 1 -3.45 -13.51 -12.84
N TYR A 2 -2.38 -12.96 -12.31
CA TYR A 2 -1.03 -13.45 -12.47
C TYR A 2 -0.41 -13.61 -11.09
N PRO A 3 -0.68 -14.72 -10.37
CA PRO A 3 -0.10 -14.98 -9.05
C PRO A 3 1.43 -14.95 -9.06
N ASP A 4 2.02 -15.36 -10.19
CA ASP A 4 3.46 -15.35 -10.42
C ASP A 4 3.83 -15.14 -11.90
N PHE A 5 5.13 -15.13 -12.18
CA PHE A 5 5.65 -14.89 -13.51
C PHE A 5 5.40 -16.05 -14.48
N HIS A 6 5.10 -17.27 -14.00
CA HIS A 6 4.70 -18.37 -14.89
C HIS A 6 3.36 -18.04 -15.55
N TYR A 7 2.34 -17.69 -14.76
CA TYR A 7 1.02 -17.28 -15.28
C TYR A 7 1.13 -16.02 -16.16
N LEU A 8 1.95 -15.05 -15.76
CA LEU A 8 2.14 -13.81 -16.53
C LEU A 8 2.75 -14.08 -17.91
N ILE A 9 3.85 -14.84 -17.97
CA ILE A 9 4.56 -15.13 -19.22
C ILE A 9 3.75 -16.07 -20.10
N LYS A 10 3.07 -17.08 -19.52
CA LYS A 10 2.15 -17.95 -20.24
C LYS A 10 1.05 -17.15 -20.93
N SER A 11 0.47 -16.16 -20.24
CA SER A 11 -0.58 -15.30 -20.82
C SER A 11 -0.08 -14.30 -21.85
N LEU A 12 1.13 -13.73 -21.68
CA LEU A 12 1.64 -12.69 -22.58
C LEU A 12 2.33 -13.25 -23.82
N LEU A 13 3.05 -14.37 -23.67
CA LEU A 13 3.92 -14.93 -24.71
C LEU A 13 3.50 -16.33 -25.16
N GLY A 14 2.53 -16.96 -24.49
CA GLY A 14 2.15 -18.36 -24.76
C GLY A 14 3.20 -19.39 -24.32
N LEU A 15 4.22 -18.97 -23.57
CA LEU A 15 5.33 -19.83 -23.14
C LEU A 15 5.05 -20.44 -21.78
N ASP A 16 4.98 -21.77 -21.71
CA ASP A 16 4.77 -22.52 -20.48
C ASP A 16 6.10 -22.85 -19.79
N ILE A 17 6.51 -22.00 -18.84
CA ILE A 17 7.78 -22.14 -18.10
C ILE A 17 7.49 -22.19 -16.59
N PRO A 18 7.21 -23.38 -16.01
CA PRO A 18 6.84 -23.53 -14.61
C PRO A 18 7.89 -23.01 -13.62
N ALA A 19 9.17 -23.04 -13.99
CA ALA A 19 10.27 -22.54 -13.15
C ALA A 19 10.13 -21.04 -12.79
N LEU A 20 9.40 -20.26 -13.61
CA LEU A 20 9.14 -18.84 -13.32
C LEU A 20 8.14 -18.64 -12.16
N GLY A 21 7.44 -19.69 -11.72
CA GLY A 21 6.51 -19.63 -10.60
C GLY A 21 7.15 -19.28 -9.24
N ILE A 22 8.48 -19.40 -9.14
CA ILE A 22 9.24 -18.95 -7.96
C ILE A 22 9.18 -17.42 -7.77
N LEU A 23 9.02 -16.67 -8.86
CA LEU A 23 8.93 -15.21 -8.84
C LEU A 23 7.47 -14.82 -8.71
N LYS A 24 7.03 -14.47 -7.51
CA LYS A 24 5.66 -13.98 -7.26
C LYS A 24 5.51 -12.52 -7.72
N THR A 25 4.41 -12.21 -8.43
CA THR A 25 4.16 -10.86 -8.96
C THR A 25 3.99 -9.84 -7.85
N PHE A 26 3.35 -10.23 -6.74
CA PHE A 26 3.19 -9.38 -5.57
C PHE A 26 4.54 -8.88 -5.05
N GLY A 27 5.47 -9.80 -4.76
CA GLY A 27 6.80 -9.47 -4.25
C GLY A 27 7.62 -8.62 -5.23
N PHE A 28 7.48 -8.87 -6.53
CA PHE A 28 8.11 -8.07 -7.58
C PHE A 28 7.67 -6.60 -7.54
N PHE A 29 6.35 -6.34 -7.52
CA PHE A 29 5.85 -4.96 -7.47
C PHE A 29 6.18 -4.27 -6.14
N VAL A 30 6.20 -4.99 -5.03
CA VAL A 30 6.69 -4.46 -3.74
C VAL A 30 8.15 -4.02 -3.86
N ALA A 31 9.03 -4.86 -4.43
CA ALA A 31 10.44 -4.53 -4.65
C ALA A 31 10.60 -3.30 -5.56
N MET A 32 9.79 -3.20 -6.63
CA MET A 32 9.76 -2.03 -7.50
C MET A 32 9.33 -0.77 -6.73
N GLY A 33 8.31 -0.88 -5.86
CA GLY A 33 7.89 0.20 -4.97
C GLY A 33 9.03 0.71 -4.10
N PHE A 34 9.83 -0.19 -3.50
CA PHE A 34 11.03 0.18 -2.75
C PHE A 34 12.07 0.91 -3.61
N ILE A 35 12.34 0.41 -4.83
CA ILE A 35 13.34 1.01 -5.73
C ILE A 35 12.91 2.42 -6.15
N PHE A 36 11.69 2.59 -6.67
CA PHE A 36 11.20 3.89 -7.13
C PHE A 36 11.00 4.87 -5.96
N GLY A 37 10.50 4.38 -4.82
CA GLY A 37 10.43 5.16 -3.59
C GLY A 37 11.81 5.64 -3.13
N ALA A 38 12.81 4.76 -3.09
CA ALA A 38 14.17 5.10 -2.73
C ALA A 38 14.79 6.15 -3.66
N ILE A 39 14.58 6.01 -4.98
CA ILE A 39 15.04 7.00 -5.98
C ILE A 39 14.37 8.36 -5.75
N ALA A 40 13.05 8.39 -5.54
CA ALA A 40 12.32 9.63 -5.26
C ALA A 40 12.81 10.29 -3.97
N TRP A 41 13.00 9.50 -2.90
CA TRP A 41 13.49 9.98 -1.61
C TRP A 41 14.91 10.52 -1.72
N GLN A 42 15.80 9.80 -2.40
CA GLN A 42 17.17 10.22 -2.67
C GLN A 42 17.23 11.56 -3.40
N LYS A 43 16.44 11.69 -4.49
CA LYS A 43 16.38 12.92 -5.29
C LYS A 43 15.90 14.11 -4.46
N GLU A 44 14.92 13.90 -3.58
CA GLU A 44 14.40 14.99 -2.74
C GLU A 44 15.35 15.35 -1.58
N LEU A 45 15.99 14.37 -0.94
CA LEU A 45 17.04 14.63 0.05
C LEU A 45 18.24 15.33 -0.58
N LYS A 46 18.63 14.97 -1.81
CA LYS A 46 19.69 15.66 -2.56
C LYS A 46 19.33 17.12 -2.82
N ARG A 47 18.09 17.41 -3.23
CA ARG A 47 17.61 18.79 -3.40
C ARG A 47 17.64 19.56 -2.09
N LYS A 48 17.16 18.99 -0.99
CA LYS A 48 17.18 19.65 0.34
C LYS A 48 18.62 19.93 0.81
N ALA A 49 19.56 19.03 0.52
CA ALA A 49 20.98 19.28 0.77
C ALA A 49 21.53 20.44 -0.07
N GLN A 50 21.18 20.53 -1.36
CA GLN A 50 21.57 21.67 -2.22
C GLN A 50 21.01 23.02 -1.75
N LEU A 51 19.87 23.01 -1.07
CA LEU A 51 19.27 24.21 -0.46
C LEU A 51 19.82 24.54 0.92
N GLY A 52 20.79 23.77 1.44
CA GLY A 52 21.34 23.97 2.78
C GLY A 52 20.39 23.59 3.92
N LEU A 53 19.24 22.98 3.63
CA LEU A 53 18.25 22.54 4.64
C LEU A 53 18.69 21.25 5.36
N VAL A 54 19.58 20.49 4.73
CA VAL A 54 20.09 19.23 5.24
C VAL A 54 21.60 19.23 5.15
N LEU A 55 22.26 19.19 6.32
CA LEU A 55 23.71 19.30 6.43
C LEU A 55 24.40 17.93 6.31
N PRO A 56 25.64 17.89 5.81
CA PRO A 56 26.42 16.66 5.80
C PRO A 56 26.94 16.32 7.20
N GLN A 57 27.23 15.04 7.39
CA GLN A 57 28.02 14.59 8.52
C GLN A 57 29.49 14.57 8.17
N ILE A 58 30.33 15.08 9.07
CA ILE A 58 31.78 14.98 8.95
C ILE A 58 32.24 13.72 9.66
N LYS A 59 32.79 12.75 8.92
CA LYS A 59 33.45 11.56 9.48
C LYS A 59 34.94 11.60 9.14
N VAL A 60 35.78 11.18 10.09
CA VAL A 60 37.21 10.99 9.83
C VAL A 60 37.41 9.57 9.33
N ASN A 61 37.95 9.41 8.13
CA ASN A 61 38.26 8.11 7.56
C ASN A 61 39.39 7.47 8.37
N SER A 62 39.13 6.31 8.97
CA SER A 62 40.09 5.62 9.85
C SER A 62 41.36 5.15 9.14
N LYS A 63 41.33 5.00 7.80
CA LYS A 63 42.49 4.54 7.01
C LYS A 63 43.33 5.70 6.49
N THR A 64 42.71 6.82 6.12
CA THR A 64 43.41 7.96 5.48
C THR A 64 43.56 9.18 6.41
N GLY A 65 42.87 9.21 7.55
CA GLY A 65 42.80 10.37 8.45
C GLY A 65 42.04 11.57 7.88
N GLN A 66 41.52 11.47 6.66
CA GLN A 66 40.85 12.58 5.98
C GLN A 66 39.41 12.76 6.47
N LYS A 67 38.96 14.01 6.53
CA LYS A 67 37.57 14.37 6.86
C LYS A 67 36.72 14.21 5.61
N GLU A 68 35.80 13.26 5.63
CA GLU A 68 34.82 13.00 4.58
C GLU A 68 33.45 13.55 4.98
N SER A 69 32.83 14.27 4.04
CA SER A 69 31.49 14.84 4.19
C SER A 69 30.45 13.90 3.59
N ILE A 70 29.69 13.21 4.43
CA ILE A 70 28.65 12.26 4.01
C ILE A 70 27.27 12.89 4.14
N TYR A 71 26.58 13.06 3.01
CA TYR A 71 25.25 13.65 2.99
C TYR A 71 24.15 12.60 3.21
N PRO A 72 22.99 12.97 3.78
CA PRO A 72 21.89 12.03 4.00
C PRO A 72 21.35 11.34 2.75
N HIS A 73 21.41 11.96 1.57
CA HIS A 73 21.01 11.31 0.31
C HIS A 73 21.97 10.18 -0.14
N GLN A 74 23.16 10.07 0.47
CA GLN A 74 24.07 8.94 0.26
C GLN A 74 23.79 7.79 1.23
N ARG A 75 22.98 8.03 2.28
CA ARG A 75 22.63 7.06 3.33
C ARG A 75 21.26 6.40 3.13
N ILE A 76 20.70 6.46 1.91
CA ILE A 76 19.37 5.90 1.63
C ILE A 76 19.32 4.41 1.95
N SER A 77 20.37 3.67 1.60
CA SER A 77 20.49 2.25 1.97
C SER A 77 20.47 2.05 3.49
N ASP A 78 21.17 2.89 4.26
CA ASP A 78 21.19 2.82 5.73
C ASP A 78 19.78 3.03 6.29
N PHE A 79 19.05 4.04 5.80
CA PHE A 79 17.67 4.31 6.22
C PHE A 79 16.74 3.15 5.88
N ILE A 80 16.81 2.62 4.66
CA ILE A 80 15.98 1.48 4.23
C ILE A 80 16.29 0.24 5.07
N PHE A 81 17.57 -0.03 5.32
CA PHE A 81 17.98 -1.18 6.12
C PHE A 81 17.49 -1.09 7.57
N VAL A 82 17.64 0.09 8.20
CA VAL A 82 17.11 0.35 9.54
C VAL A 82 15.58 0.19 9.55
N ALA A 83 14.88 0.75 8.57
CA ALA A 83 13.43 0.64 8.47
C ALA A 83 12.95 -0.80 8.24
N ALA A 84 13.63 -1.57 7.40
CA ALA A 84 13.30 -2.95 7.10
C ALA A 84 13.47 -3.86 8.33
N ILE A 85 14.62 -3.75 9.02
CA ILE A 85 14.88 -4.56 10.22
C ILE A 85 13.94 -4.17 11.35
N ALA A 86 13.86 -2.88 11.67
CA ALA A 86 13.01 -2.39 12.76
C ALA A 86 11.53 -2.64 12.47
N GLY A 87 11.11 -2.51 11.21
CA GLY A 87 9.75 -2.79 10.78
C GLY A 87 9.40 -4.28 10.87
N PHE A 88 10.30 -5.17 10.44
CA PHE A 88 10.09 -6.61 10.59
C PHE A 88 10.00 -7.03 12.05
N ILE A 89 10.95 -6.56 12.88
CA ILE A 89 10.95 -6.83 14.34
C ILE A 89 9.65 -6.29 14.96
N GLY A 90 9.27 -5.05 14.64
CA GLY A 90 8.05 -4.45 15.16
C GLY A 90 6.80 -5.22 14.76
N ALA A 91 6.70 -5.66 13.50
CA ALA A 91 5.56 -6.42 13.01
C ALA A 91 5.42 -7.77 13.72
N LYS A 92 6.53 -8.46 14.01
CA LYS A 92 6.53 -9.72 14.76
C LYS A 92 6.21 -9.54 16.24
N VAL A 93 6.80 -8.53 16.89
CA VAL A 93 6.54 -8.25 18.30
C VAL A 93 5.07 -7.89 18.52
N PHE A 94 4.49 -7.02 17.68
CA PHE A 94 3.08 -6.68 17.82
C PHE A 94 2.15 -7.82 17.47
N ASN A 95 2.50 -8.67 16.50
CA ASN A 95 1.74 -9.88 16.25
C ASN A 95 1.71 -10.79 17.48
N ALA A 96 2.87 -11.02 18.12
CA ALA A 96 2.95 -11.79 19.36
C ALA A 96 2.13 -11.18 20.51
N LEU A 97 2.00 -9.85 20.57
CA LEU A 97 1.15 -9.16 21.54
C LEU A 97 -0.34 -9.29 21.22
N GLU A 98 -0.72 -9.26 19.94
CA GLU A 98 -2.11 -9.42 19.49
C GLU A 98 -2.59 -10.87 19.67
N THR A 99 -1.73 -11.85 19.37
CA THR A 99 -2.00 -13.29 19.51
C THR A 99 -1.30 -13.86 20.75
N TRP A 100 -1.42 -13.18 21.89
CA TRP A 100 -0.69 -13.51 23.12
C TRP A 100 -0.92 -14.95 23.60
N SER A 101 -2.15 -15.45 23.47
CA SER A 101 -2.52 -16.82 23.81
C SER A 101 -1.74 -17.85 23.00
N ASP A 102 -1.60 -17.61 21.70
CA ASP A 102 -0.94 -18.53 20.75
C ASP A 102 0.58 -18.41 20.89
N PHE A 103 1.06 -17.19 21.15
CA PHE A 103 2.47 -16.90 21.40
C PHE A 103 2.98 -17.60 22.67
N ILE A 104 2.23 -17.60 23.78
CA ILE A 104 2.66 -18.33 25.00
C ILE A 104 2.75 -19.84 24.75
N GLN A 105 1.87 -20.38 23.91
CA GLN A 105 1.84 -21.82 23.62
C GLN A 105 3.03 -22.27 22.77
N ASP A 106 3.44 -21.48 21.77
CA ASP A 106 4.63 -21.74 20.96
C ASP A 106 5.39 -20.45 20.61
N PRO A 107 6.26 -19.96 21.53
CA PRO A 107 6.95 -18.70 21.34
C PRO A 107 7.92 -18.71 20.15
N ILE A 108 8.61 -19.83 19.93
CA ILE A 108 9.60 -19.95 18.85
C ILE A 108 8.88 -20.10 17.51
N GLY A 109 7.87 -20.98 17.43
CA GLY A 109 7.10 -21.16 16.20
C GLY A 109 6.34 -19.91 15.80
N SER A 110 5.72 -19.20 16.76
CA SER A 110 5.01 -17.94 16.50
C SER A 110 5.95 -16.86 15.96
N LEU A 111 7.12 -16.64 16.57
CA LEU A 111 8.08 -15.61 16.14
C LEU A 111 8.74 -15.91 14.79
N PHE A 112 9.12 -17.16 14.54
CA PHE A 112 9.80 -17.56 13.29
C PHE A 112 8.86 -18.04 12.19
N SER A 113 7.55 -18.06 12.44
CA SER A 113 6.55 -18.38 11.42
C SER A 113 6.67 -17.44 10.21
N ARG A 114 6.34 -17.95 9.02
CA ARG A 114 6.30 -17.15 7.79
C ARG A 114 5.07 -16.24 7.70
N SER A 115 4.07 -16.46 8.57
CA SER A 115 2.83 -15.68 8.69
C SER A 115 2.84 -14.82 9.96
N GLY A 116 1.78 -14.04 10.21
CA GLY A 116 1.67 -13.23 11.43
C GLY A 116 2.58 -12.00 11.45
N LEU A 117 2.26 -11.01 10.62
CA LEU A 117 2.93 -9.72 10.59
C LEU A 117 1.91 -8.61 10.80
N THR A 118 2.00 -7.92 11.94
CA THR A 118 1.10 -6.80 12.24
C THR A 118 1.65 -5.51 11.64
N PHE A 119 0.90 -4.91 10.72
CA PHE A 119 1.30 -3.68 10.01
C PHE A 119 1.63 -2.53 10.98
N TYR A 120 0.81 -2.30 12.01
CA TYR A 120 0.99 -1.20 12.96
C TYR A 120 2.30 -1.30 13.74
N GLY A 121 2.66 -2.50 14.19
CA GLY A 121 3.92 -2.74 14.88
C GLY A 121 5.12 -2.40 14.01
N GLY A 122 5.07 -2.82 12.74
CA GLY A 122 6.14 -2.50 11.80
C GLY A 122 6.27 -1.00 11.56
N LEU A 123 5.16 -0.30 11.33
CA LEU A 123 5.16 1.15 11.11
C LEU A 123 5.69 1.94 12.31
N ILE A 124 5.22 1.62 13.52
CA ILE A 124 5.58 2.34 14.75
C ILE A 124 7.07 2.16 15.07
N VAL A 125 7.54 0.92 15.07
CA VAL A 125 8.93 0.60 15.44
C VAL A 125 9.91 1.09 14.37
N ALA A 126 9.58 0.96 13.08
CA ALA A 126 10.41 1.53 12.00
C ALA A 126 10.50 3.06 12.10
N THR A 127 9.39 3.75 12.37
CA THR A 127 9.37 5.21 12.51
C THR A 127 10.21 5.67 13.72
N ALA A 128 10.08 4.99 14.86
CA ALA A 128 10.88 5.27 16.05
C ALA A 128 12.38 5.05 15.81
N ALA A 129 12.75 3.94 15.14
CA ALA A 129 14.13 3.65 14.78
C ALA A 129 14.71 4.68 13.81
N LEU A 130 13.95 5.10 12.80
CA LEU A 130 14.35 6.16 11.87
C LEU A 130 14.50 7.51 12.55
N TYR A 131 13.61 7.85 13.50
CA TYR A 131 13.73 9.06 14.30
C TYR A 131 15.00 9.06 15.15
N TYR A 132 15.28 7.96 15.85
CA TYR A 132 16.49 7.81 16.65
C TYR A 132 17.75 7.87 15.76
N PHE A 133 17.73 7.18 14.63
CA PHE A 133 18.83 7.22 13.66
C PHE A 133 19.04 8.64 13.14
N ALA A 134 17.99 9.36 12.72
CA ALA A 134 18.08 10.76 12.30
C ALA A 134 18.62 11.68 13.40
N LYS A 135 18.32 11.42 14.68
CA LYS A 135 18.89 12.19 15.81
C LYS A 135 20.39 11.92 15.99
N LYS A 136 20.82 10.65 16.00
CA LYS A 136 22.25 10.25 16.00
C LYS A 136 23.01 10.87 14.81
N ILE A 137 22.25 10.95 13.73
CA ILE A 137 22.41 11.60 12.45
C ILE A 137 22.79 13.09 12.41
N LYS A 138 22.39 13.81 13.47
CA LYS A 138 22.14 15.27 13.49
C LYS A 138 21.28 15.78 12.33
N LEU A 139 20.40 14.93 11.80
CA LEU A 139 19.47 15.27 10.74
C LEU A 139 18.13 15.72 11.34
N ASP A 140 17.62 16.85 10.88
CA ASP A 140 16.27 17.27 11.24
C ASP A 140 15.24 16.30 10.66
N PHE A 141 14.59 15.55 11.55
CA PHE A 141 13.59 14.55 11.19
C PHE A 141 12.42 15.14 10.39
N ARG A 142 12.14 16.44 10.55
CA ARG A 142 11.09 17.12 9.79
C ARG A 142 11.40 17.17 8.30
N HIS A 143 12.67 17.42 7.95
CA HIS A 143 13.12 17.41 6.56
C HIS A 143 13.19 15.99 6.00
N LEU A 144 13.46 14.99 6.84
CA LEU A 144 13.37 13.58 6.48
C LEU A 144 11.92 13.19 6.11
N CYS A 145 10.94 13.59 6.93
CA CYS A 145 9.51 13.36 6.67
C CYS A 145 9.06 14.03 5.37
N ASP A 146 9.38 15.32 5.16
CA ASP A 146 9.06 16.01 3.91
C ASP A 146 9.65 15.30 2.69
N ALA A 147 10.89 14.82 2.80
CA ALA A 147 11.52 14.11 1.69
C ALA A 147 10.91 12.72 1.44
N ALA A 148 10.44 12.06 2.50
CA ALA A 148 9.80 10.75 2.43
C ALA A 148 8.38 10.83 1.86
N ALA A 149 7.64 11.94 2.06
CA ALA A 149 6.26 12.12 1.61
C ALA A 149 5.98 11.67 0.15
N PRO A 150 6.65 12.21 -0.89
CA PRO A 150 6.44 11.76 -2.26
C PRO A 150 6.95 10.33 -2.51
N ALA A 151 7.97 9.88 -1.78
CA ALA A 151 8.50 8.53 -1.92
C ALA A 151 7.52 7.47 -1.39
N LEU A 152 6.89 7.74 -0.23
CA LEU A 152 5.93 6.85 0.41
C LEU A 152 4.71 6.61 -0.47
N ILE A 153 4.11 7.69 -1.01
CA ILE A 153 2.91 7.54 -1.85
C ILE A 153 3.22 6.83 -3.18
N LEU A 154 4.41 7.07 -3.75
CA LEU A 154 4.84 6.39 -4.98
C LEU A 154 5.07 4.89 -4.73
N ALA A 155 5.77 4.56 -3.64
CA ALA A 155 6.03 3.18 -3.25
C ALA A 155 4.73 2.43 -2.96
N TYR A 156 3.80 3.06 -2.22
CA TYR A 156 2.48 2.51 -1.94
C TYR A 156 1.68 2.26 -3.22
N GLY A 157 1.59 3.26 -4.10
CA GLY A 157 0.90 3.12 -5.38
C GLY A 157 1.44 1.95 -6.20
N ILE A 158 2.75 1.87 -6.41
CA ILE A 158 3.38 0.74 -7.15
C ILE A 158 3.13 -0.59 -6.43
N GLY A 159 3.18 -0.62 -5.10
CA GLY A 159 2.84 -1.81 -4.30
C GLY A 159 1.42 -2.31 -4.54
N ARG A 160 0.45 -1.42 -4.79
CA ARG A 160 -0.94 -1.80 -5.12
C ARG A 160 -1.08 -2.54 -6.45
N LEU A 161 -0.13 -2.41 -7.38
CA LEU A 161 -0.07 -3.30 -8.54
C LEU A 161 0.22 -4.75 -8.13
N GLY A 162 0.98 -4.97 -7.05
CA GLY A 162 1.19 -6.30 -6.49
C GLY A 162 -0.15 -6.96 -6.15
N CYS A 163 -0.97 -6.28 -5.34
CA CYS A 163 -2.32 -6.72 -4.98
C CYS A 163 -3.20 -6.98 -6.20
N HIS A 164 -3.12 -6.08 -7.19
CA HIS A 164 -3.91 -6.19 -8.41
C HIS A 164 -3.54 -7.44 -9.23
N PHE A 165 -2.25 -7.64 -9.50
CA PHE A 165 -1.78 -8.73 -10.35
C PHE A 165 -1.93 -10.09 -9.66
N SER A 166 -1.67 -10.20 -8.36
CA SER A 166 -1.86 -11.46 -7.64
C SER A 166 -3.33 -11.79 -7.41
N GLY A 167 -4.21 -10.79 -7.31
CA GLY A 167 -5.58 -10.98 -6.86
C GLY A 167 -5.61 -11.45 -5.40
N ASP A 168 -4.92 -10.76 -4.51
CA ASP A 168 -4.79 -11.13 -3.09
C ASP A 168 -6.02 -10.81 -2.21
N GLY A 169 -7.15 -10.44 -2.79
CA GLY A 169 -8.35 -10.05 -2.05
C GLY A 169 -8.53 -8.55 -1.90
N ASP A 170 -7.57 -7.72 -2.34
CA ASP A 170 -7.64 -6.26 -2.19
C ASP A 170 -8.54 -5.55 -3.24
N TRP A 171 -9.76 -6.05 -3.38
CA TRP A 171 -10.81 -5.51 -4.24
C TRP A 171 -11.97 -4.91 -3.42
N GLY A 172 -12.87 -4.21 -4.12
CA GLY A 172 -14.03 -3.55 -3.54
C GLY A 172 -15.24 -4.48 -3.39
N ILE A 173 -16.38 -3.87 -3.07
CA ILE A 173 -17.69 -4.51 -3.06
C ILE A 173 -18.08 -5.00 -4.46
N TYR A 174 -19.12 -5.82 -4.53
CA TYR A 174 -19.60 -6.35 -5.79
C TYR A 174 -20.22 -5.25 -6.69
N ASN A 175 -19.96 -5.36 -7.98
CA ASN A 175 -20.65 -4.64 -9.02
C ASN A 175 -21.72 -5.57 -9.63
N SER A 176 -22.95 -5.42 -9.18
CA SER A 176 -24.11 -6.25 -9.59
C SER A 176 -24.51 -6.10 -11.05
N ALA A 177 -23.89 -5.18 -11.80
CA ALA A 177 -24.09 -5.08 -13.25
C ALA A 177 -23.43 -6.24 -14.04
N TYR A 178 -22.60 -7.07 -13.40
CA TYR A 178 -21.89 -8.15 -14.07
C TYR A 178 -21.77 -9.43 -13.24
N VAL A 179 -22.06 -10.57 -13.88
CA VAL A 179 -21.88 -11.92 -13.31
C VAL A 179 -20.88 -12.72 -14.13
N THR A 180 -20.24 -13.69 -13.48
CA THR A 180 -19.26 -14.59 -14.10
C THR A 180 -19.92 -15.89 -14.55
N GLN A 181 -19.66 -16.28 -15.79
CA GLN A 181 -20.09 -17.57 -16.33
C GLN A 181 -19.17 -18.72 -15.87
N ALA A 182 -19.58 -19.96 -16.14
CA ALA A 182 -18.83 -21.14 -15.72
C ALA A 182 -17.39 -21.21 -16.29
N ASP A 183 -17.14 -20.64 -17.46
CA ASP A 183 -15.82 -20.54 -18.10
C ASP A 183 -14.93 -19.39 -17.56
N GLY A 184 -15.46 -18.61 -16.62
CA GLY A 184 -14.81 -17.46 -16.00
C GLY A 184 -14.98 -16.15 -16.78
N THR A 185 -15.80 -16.11 -17.84
CA THR A 185 -16.07 -14.87 -18.58
C THR A 185 -17.08 -13.97 -17.86
N LEU A 186 -16.89 -12.65 -17.96
CA LEU A 186 -17.80 -11.66 -17.40
C LEU A 186 -18.88 -11.26 -18.40
N THR A 187 -20.14 -11.30 -17.97
CA THR A 187 -21.29 -10.86 -18.75
C THR A 187 -22.17 -9.89 -17.98
N THR A 188 -22.91 -9.04 -18.70
CA THR A 188 -23.86 -8.11 -18.11
C THR A 188 -24.99 -8.87 -17.43
N ALA A 189 -25.41 -8.39 -16.27
CA ALA A 189 -26.41 -9.02 -15.42
C ALA A 189 -27.59 -8.09 -15.17
N THR A 190 -28.79 -8.66 -15.10
CA THR A 190 -29.95 -8.03 -14.49
C THR A 190 -29.93 -8.24 -12.96
N THR A 191 -30.80 -7.54 -12.23
CA THR A 191 -30.97 -7.76 -10.79
C THR A 191 -31.33 -9.22 -10.48
N ALA A 192 -32.19 -9.83 -11.30
CA ALA A 192 -32.57 -11.24 -11.13
C ALA A 192 -31.39 -12.20 -11.34
N ASP A 193 -30.52 -11.92 -12.32
CA ASP A 193 -29.31 -12.72 -12.56
C ASP A 193 -28.33 -12.62 -11.39
N PHE A 194 -28.18 -11.43 -10.81
CA PHE A 194 -27.36 -11.21 -9.62
C PHE A 194 -27.93 -11.98 -8.41
N ASP A 195 -29.22 -11.81 -8.11
CA ASP A 195 -29.87 -12.48 -6.97
C ASP A 195 -29.79 -14.00 -7.10
N LYS A 196 -30.04 -14.53 -8.31
CA LYS A 196 -29.87 -15.94 -8.63
C LYS A 196 -28.43 -16.40 -8.39
N THR A 197 -27.44 -15.64 -8.86
CA THR A 197 -26.02 -15.97 -8.66
C THR A 197 -25.65 -15.99 -7.17
N VAL A 198 -26.15 -15.03 -6.39
CA VAL A 198 -25.92 -14.98 -4.93
C VAL A 198 -26.52 -16.21 -4.24
N ILE A 199 -27.71 -16.64 -4.64
CA ILE A 199 -28.38 -17.83 -4.09
C ILE A 199 -27.65 -19.12 -4.50
N GLU A 200 -27.42 -19.32 -5.80
CA GLU A 200 -26.82 -20.54 -6.34
C GLU A 200 -25.35 -20.72 -5.92
N LYS A 201 -24.62 -19.61 -5.76
CA LYS A 201 -23.23 -19.60 -5.28
C LYS A 201 -23.16 -19.25 -3.79
N GLY A 202 -24.26 -19.48 -3.07
CA GLY A 202 -24.47 -19.13 -1.66
C GLY A 202 -23.39 -19.63 -0.72
N GLN A 203 -22.74 -20.78 -1.00
CA GLN A 203 -21.64 -21.28 -0.17
C GLN A 203 -20.46 -20.29 -0.04
N TYR A 204 -20.14 -19.54 -1.11
CA TYR A 204 -19.11 -18.49 -1.06
C TYR A 204 -19.66 -17.16 -0.53
N MET A 205 -20.96 -16.89 -0.74
CA MET A 205 -21.62 -15.66 -0.29
C MET A 205 -22.08 -15.71 1.18
N GLN A 206 -22.07 -16.87 1.82
CA GLN A 206 -22.35 -17.08 3.25
C GLN A 206 -21.39 -16.30 4.17
N LYS A 207 -20.24 -15.84 3.66
CA LYS A 207 -19.34 -14.94 4.39
C LYS A 207 -19.96 -13.57 4.73
N PHE A 208 -21.08 -13.23 4.09
CA PHE A 208 -21.85 -12.02 4.40
C PHE A 208 -23.07 -12.46 5.20
N GLU A 209 -23.09 -12.17 6.51
CA GLU A 209 -24.18 -12.47 7.45
C GLU A 209 -25.49 -11.72 7.09
N GLY A 210 -26.11 -12.07 5.97
CA GLY A 210 -27.33 -11.45 5.45
C GLY A 210 -27.12 -10.76 4.10
N LYS A 211 -26.80 -9.46 4.11
CA LYS A 211 -26.82 -8.63 2.88
C LYS A 211 -25.43 -8.54 2.24
N VAL A 212 -25.30 -9.10 1.03
CA VAL A 212 -24.10 -8.97 0.19
C VAL A 212 -23.92 -7.50 -0.23
N PRO A 213 -22.84 -6.80 0.16
CA PRO A 213 -22.59 -5.42 -0.24
C PRO A 213 -22.36 -5.33 -1.75
N HIS A 214 -23.18 -4.55 -2.44
CA HIS A 214 -23.06 -4.37 -3.89
C HIS A 214 -23.61 -3.01 -4.35
N ILE A 215 -23.17 -2.57 -5.53
CA ILE A 215 -23.73 -1.44 -6.28
C ILE A 215 -24.00 -1.91 -7.70
N TYR A 216 -25.06 -1.42 -8.34
CA TYR A 216 -25.28 -1.60 -9.77
C TYR A 216 -24.60 -0.47 -10.53
N TYR A 217 -23.51 -0.77 -11.25
CA TYR A 217 -22.77 0.25 -12.02
C TYR A 217 -22.24 -0.31 -13.34
N PRO A 218 -23.01 -0.25 -14.44
CA PRO A 218 -22.48 -0.59 -15.75
C PRO A 218 -21.41 0.41 -16.17
N ALA A 219 -20.35 -0.08 -16.82
CA ALA A 219 -19.29 0.74 -17.35
C ALA A 219 -19.85 1.78 -18.35
N PRO A 220 -19.60 3.08 -18.14
CA PRO A 220 -19.93 4.11 -19.11
C PRO A 220 -19.22 3.85 -20.44
N SER A 221 -19.79 4.29 -21.57
CA SER A 221 -19.25 4.03 -22.92
C SER A 221 -17.81 4.52 -23.13
N PHE A 222 -17.38 5.56 -22.42
CA PHE A 222 -16.04 6.13 -22.51
C PHE A 222 -14.99 5.41 -21.64
N LEU A 223 -15.42 4.50 -20.76
CA LEU A 223 -14.58 3.87 -19.76
C LEU A 223 -14.53 2.35 -19.98
N PRO A 224 -13.34 1.73 -20.02
CA PRO A 224 -13.28 0.29 -20.24
C PRO A 224 -13.87 -0.45 -19.04
N ARG A 225 -14.54 -1.58 -19.33
CA ARG A 225 -15.23 -2.40 -18.32
C ARG A 225 -14.32 -2.79 -17.16
N TRP A 226 -13.08 -3.17 -17.44
CA TRP A 226 -12.12 -3.59 -16.42
C TRP A 226 -11.84 -2.52 -15.38
N PHE A 227 -12.12 -1.24 -15.64
CA PHE A 227 -11.94 -0.18 -14.66
C PHE A 227 -12.98 -0.19 -13.54
N VAL A 228 -14.15 -0.79 -13.78
CA VAL A 228 -15.28 -0.77 -12.83
C VAL A 228 -15.79 -2.17 -12.48
N ALA A 229 -15.36 -3.19 -13.20
CA ALA A 229 -15.81 -4.56 -13.00
C ALA A 229 -14.70 -5.55 -13.40
N MET A 230 -14.20 -6.29 -12.42
CA MET A 230 -13.27 -7.41 -12.61
C MET A 230 -13.69 -8.58 -11.73
N ASN A 231 -13.45 -9.81 -12.20
CA ASN A 231 -13.77 -11.03 -11.44
C ASN A 231 -12.53 -11.77 -10.94
N TYR A 232 -11.34 -11.20 -11.14
CA TYR A 232 -10.08 -11.74 -10.63
C TYR A 232 -9.91 -13.26 -10.89
N LYS A 233 -10.12 -13.70 -12.13
CA LYS A 233 -9.82 -15.07 -12.58
C LYS A 233 -8.38 -15.46 -12.21
N HIS A 234 -8.13 -16.64 -11.66
CA HIS A 234 -6.82 -17.12 -11.21
C HIS A 234 -6.21 -16.32 -10.06
N ASN A 235 -7.03 -15.88 -9.11
CA ASN A 235 -6.55 -15.15 -7.93
C ASN A 235 -5.77 -16.06 -6.96
N VAL A 236 -4.75 -15.51 -6.31
CA VAL A 236 -3.82 -16.28 -5.46
C VAL A 236 -4.48 -16.91 -4.23
N ASN A 237 -5.61 -16.36 -3.78
CA ASN A 237 -6.35 -16.89 -2.63
C ASN A 237 -7.27 -18.06 -3.00
N ASN A 238 -7.38 -18.41 -4.29
CA ASN A 238 -8.37 -19.35 -4.80
C ASN A 238 -9.81 -19.02 -4.33
N GLU A 239 -10.13 -17.73 -4.28
CA GLU A 239 -11.45 -17.26 -3.89
C GLU A 239 -12.45 -17.32 -5.06
N GLY A 240 -13.67 -17.74 -4.75
CA GLY A 240 -14.81 -17.75 -5.65
C GLY A 240 -15.25 -19.15 -6.05
N MET A 241 -15.64 -19.31 -7.31
CA MET A 241 -16.04 -20.59 -7.91
C MET A 241 -14.92 -21.13 -8.81
N GLN A 242 -14.86 -22.45 -8.95
CA GLN A 242 -13.94 -23.10 -9.88
C GLN A 242 -14.30 -22.79 -11.33
N ILE A 243 -13.29 -22.57 -12.16
CA ILE A 243 -13.42 -22.34 -13.59
C ILE A 243 -13.61 -23.70 -14.27
N ALA A 244 -14.66 -23.84 -15.07
CA ALA A 244 -14.97 -25.09 -15.74
C ALA A 244 -13.83 -25.53 -16.69
N GLY A 245 -13.33 -26.75 -16.48
CA GLY A 245 -12.25 -27.33 -17.28
C GLY A 245 -10.84 -26.86 -16.92
N ASP A 246 -10.67 -26.02 -15.90
CA ASP A 246 -9.37 -25.51 -15.47
C ASP A 246 -8.78 -26.34 -14.32
N GLN A 247 -7.62 -26.94 -14.57
CA GLN A 247 -6.91 -27.81 -13.63
C GLN A 247 -5.61 -27.18 -13.11
N GLU A 248 -5.40 -25.88 -13.36
CA GLU A 248 -4.23 -25.16 -12.84
C GLU A 248 -4.33 -24.97 -11.31
N GLU A 249 -3.20 -24.64 -10.67
CA GLU A 249 -3.13 -24.42 -9.21
C GLU A 249 -4.08 -23.30 -8.74
N TYR A 250 -4.17 -22.23 -9.53
CA TYR A 250 -5.05 -21.10 -9.27
C TYR A 250 -6.25 -21.14 -10.22
N ASN A 251 -7.20 -22.03 -9.99
CA ASN A 251 -8.34 -22.28 -10.90
C ASN A 251 -9.66 -21.65 -10.45
N SER A 252 -9.62 -20.60 -9.62
CA SER A 252 -10.81 -19.94 -9.08
C SER A 252 -11.09 -18.56 -9.70
N VAL A 253 -12.36 -18.16 -9.67
CA VAL A 253 -12.84 -16.86 -10.17
C VAL A 253 -14.01 -16.36 -9.34
N LEU A 254 -14.12 -15.05 -9.13
CA LEU A 254 -15.24 -14.47 -8.40
C LEU A 254 -16.56 -14.64 -9.19
N PRO A 255 -17.66 -15.11 -8.54
CA PRO A 255 -18.93 -15.35 -9.22
C PRO A 255 -19.63 -14.06 -9.67
N VAL A 256 -19.32 -12.93 -9.03
CA VAL A 256 -19.80 -11.59 -9.38
C VAL A 256 -18.59 -10.67 -9.49
N ALA A 257 -18.62 -9.74 -10.44
CA ALA A 257 -17.56 -8.75 -10.57
C ALA A 257 -17.47 -7.87 -9.31
N VAL A 258 -16.28 -7.36 -9.04
CA VAL A 258 -15.99 -6.40 -7.97
C VAL A 258 -15.33 -5.16 -8.55
N PHE A 259 -15.41 -4.05 -7.82
CA PHE A 259 -14.68 -2.85 -8.18
C PHE A 259 -13.17 -3.06 -7.94
N PRO A 260 -12.30 -2.77 -8.92
CA PRO A 260 -10.86 -3.03 -8.82
C PRO A 260 -10.15 -1.93 -8.04
N THR A 261 -10.40 -1.85 -6.74
CA THR A 261 -9.89 -0.77 -5.86
C THR A 261 -8.36 -0.64 -5.91
N SER A 262 -7.61 -1.74 -6.00
CA SER A 262 -6.15 -1.71 -6.11
C SER A 262 -5.64 -0.94 -7.33
N VAL A 263 -6.38 -0.95 -8.45
CA VAL A 263 -6.05 -0.15 -9.63
C VAL A 263 -6.33 1.32 -9.38
N TRP A 264 -7.45 1.64 -8.75
CA TRP A 264 -7.81 3.02 -8.42
C TRP A 264 -6.80 3.63 -7.44
N GLU A 265 -6.41 2.88 -6.41
CA GLU A 265 -5.36 3.26 -5.45
C GLU A 265 -4.03 3.52 -6.18
N PHE A 266 -3.60 2.61 -7.08
CA PHE A 266 -2.39 2.83 -7.89
C PHE A 266 -2.46 4.12 -8.71
N LEU A 267 -3.55 4.35 -9.44
CA LEU A 267 -3.70 5.52 -10.31
C LEU A 267 -3.78 6.82 -9.49
N ALA A 268 -4.56 6.84 -8.41
CA ALA A 268 -4.65 7.98 -7.52
C ALA A 268 -3.28 8.32 -6.92
N CYS A 269 -2.55 7.33 -6.41
CA CYS A 269 -1.26 7.54 -5.77
C CYS A 269 -0.17 7.97 -6.76
N THR A 270 -0.08 7.31 -7.92
CA THR A 270 1.04 7.51 -8.87
C THR A 270 0.79 8.59 -9.92
N LEU A 271 -0.45 8.76 -10.40
CA LEU A 271 -0.78 9.73 -11.45
C LEU A 271 -1.32 11.06 -10.92
N ILE A 272 -1.82 11.08 -9.67
CA ILE A 272 -2.40 12.30 -9.08
C ILE A 272 -1.56 12.78 -7.90
N ILE A 273 -1.49 12.01 -6.81
CA ILE A 273 -0.91 12.49 -5.55
C ILE A 273 0.61 12.67 -5.67
N PHE A 274 1.34 11.70 -6.25
CA PHE A 274 2.78 11.83 -6.45
C PHE A 274 3.16 13.07 -7.28
N PRO A 275 2.58 13.32 -8.48
CA PRO A 275 2.89 14.53 -9.25
C PRO A 275 2.55 15.82 -8.50
N VAL A 276 1.43 15.85 -7.77
CA VAL A 276 1.04 17.01 -6.93
C VAL A 276 2.12 17.28 -5.87
N LEU A 277 2.51 16.28 -5.08
CA LEU A 277 3.57 16.42 -4.09
C LEU A 277 4.91 16.80 -4.74
N TRP A 278 5.24 16.17 -5.86
CA TRP A 278 6.48 16.40 -6.58
C TRP A 278 6.58 17.82 -7.17
N GLY A 279 5.45 18.41 -7.56
CA GLY A 279 5.36 19.81 -7.98
C GLY A 279 5.43 20.77 -6.78
N LEU A 280 4.68 20.50 -5.73
CA LEU A 280 4.57 21.35 -4.54
C LEU A 280 5.87 21.42 -3.73
N ARG A 281 6.74 20.40 -3.78
CA ARG A 281 8.02 20.38 -3.05
C ARG A 281 8.92 21.59 -3.32
N LYS A 282 8.79 22.24 -4.49
CA LYS A 282 9.55 23.45 -4.84
C LYS A 282 8.95 24.73 -4.25
N ARG A 283 7.65 24.72 -3.94
CA ARG A 283 6.91 25.86 -3.39
C ARG A 283 6.80 25.82 -1.86
N LEU A 284 6.81 24.62 -1.28
CA LEU A 284 6.71 24.40 0.17
C LEU A 284 8.12 24.31 0.77
N GLY A 285 8.58 25.42 1.36
CA GLY A 285 9.91 25.55 1.95
C GLY A 285 9.97 25.27 3.46
N LYS A 286 8.85 25.35 4.19
CA LYS A 286 8.87 25.20 5.65
C LYS A 286 8.81 23.71 6.04
N PRO A 287 9.50 23.31 7.13
CA PRO A 287 9.53 21.90 7.55
C PRO A 287 8.12 21.35 7.83
N LEU A 288 7.85 20.10 7.44
CA LEU A 288 6.57 19.37 7.59
C LEU A 288 5.42 19.86 6.70
N GLN A 289 5.57 20.91 5.91
CA GLN A 289 4.48 21.34 5.03
C GLN A 289 4.18 20.31 3.94
N LEU A 290 5.22 19.75 3.30
CA LEU A 290 5.03 18.77 2.24
C LEU A 290 4.50 17.45 2.81
N PHE A 291 4.98 17.05 4.00
CA PHE A 291 4.42 15.91 4.71
C PHE A 291 2.95 16.13 5.13
N GLY A 292 2.57 17.34 5.53
CA GLY A 292 1.18 17.69 5.84
C GLY A 292 0.25 17.56 4.63
N VAL A 293 0.69 18.02 3.45
CA VAL A 293 -0.05 17.79 2.19
C VAL A 293 -0.19 16.29 1.90
N TYR A 294 0.87 15.52 2.09
CA TYR A 294 0.83 14.06 1.94
C TYR A 294 -0.21 13.41 2.86
N LEU A 295 -0.25 13.77 4.15
CA LEU A 295 -1.23 13.22 5.09
C LEU A 295 -2.67 13.52 4.67
N ILE A 296 -2.95 14.74 4.17
CA ILE A 296 -4.28 15.10 3.69
C ILE A 296 -4.67 14.24 2.48
N PHE A 297 -3.82 14.15 1.47
CA PHE A 297 -4.13 13.38 0.27
C PHE A 297 -4.21 11.88 0.54
N ASN A 298 -3.30 11.33 1.35
CA ASN A 298 -3.31 9.93 1.74
C ASN A 298 -4.54 9.59 2.58
N GLY A 299 -4.94 10.46 3.50
CA GLY A 299 -6.18 10.30 4.25
C GLY A 299 -7.42 10.40 3.35
N LEU A 300 -7.45 11.35 2.42
CA LEU A 300 -8.58 11.49 1.49
C LEU A 300 -8.73 10.28 0.56
N GLU A 301 -7.62 9.83 -0.04
CA GLU A 301 -7.61 8.63 -0.89
C GLU A 301 -8.12 7.42 -0.12
N ARG A 302 -7.59 7.19 1.09
CA ARG A 302 -7.98 6.03 1.89
C ARG A 302 -9.44 6.12 2.31
N PHE A 303 -9.91 7.29 2.72
CA PHE A 303 -11.32 7.51 3.08
C PHE A 303 -12.27 7.23 1.91
N LEU A 304 -11.92 7.65 0.68
CA LEU A 304 -12.75 7.44 -0.50
C LEU A 304 -12.80 5.97 -0.93
N VAL A 305 -11.65 5.29 -0.95
CA VAL A 305 -11.57 3.87 -1.32
C VAL A 305 -12.33 3.00 -0.32
N GLU A 306 -12.27 3.35 0.96
CA GLU A 306 -12.94 2.63 2.04
C GLU A 306 -14.46 2.58 1.90
N LYS A 307 -15.08 3.58 1.24
CA LYS A 307 -16.53 3.55 0.93
C LYS A 307 -16.93 2.42 -0.01
N ILE A 308 -15.96 1.92 -0.78
CA ILE A 308 -16.16 0.86 -1.79
C ILE A 308 -15.53 -0.45 -1.30
N ARG A 309 -14.82 -0.47 -0.16
CA ARG A 309 -14.25 -1.70 0.42
C ARG A 309 -15.27 -2.42 1.31
N VAL A 310 -15.07 -3.74 1.44
CA VAL A 310 -15.77 -4.58 2.43
C VAL A 310 -14.85 -4.70 3.65
N ASN A 311 -15.02 -3.83 4.64
CA ASN A 311 -14.27 -3.89 5.90
C ASN A 311 -15.20 -3.86 7.11
N THR A 312 -14.73 -4.43 8.22
CA THR A 312 -15.44 -4.45 9.50
C THR A 312 -15.61 -3.03 10.03
N ARG A 313 -16.84 -2.72 10.47
CA ARG A 313 -17.20 -1.43 11.05
C ARG A 313 -17.22 -1.52 12.57
N TYR A 314 -16.71 -0.49 13.26
CA TYR A 314 -16.85 -0.39 14.71
C TYR A 314 -18.23 0.12 15.07
N ASP A 315 -18.75 -0.28 16.23
CA ASP A 315 -19.96 0.33 16.77
C ASP A 315 -19.59 1.45 17.76
N LEU A 316 -19.74 2.71 17.33
CA LEU A 316 -19.55 3.90 18.16
C LEU A 316 -20.91 4.58 18.44
N GLY A 317 -21.98 3.80 18.57
CA GLY A 317 -23.32 4.29 18.88
C GLY A 317 -24.04 4.80 17.62
N PHE A 318 -23.89 6.09 17.28
CA PHE A 318 -24.60 6.71 16.14
C PHE A 318 -23.85 6.62 14.81
N ILE A 319 -22.56 6.29 14.85
CA ILE A 319 -21.71 6.16 13.67
C ILE A 319 -20.99 4.82 13.72
N HIS A 320 -20.86 4.18 12.56
CA HIS A 320 -20.17 2.89 12.43
C HIS A 320 -18.97 2.98 11.48
N PRO A 321 -17.92 3.75 11.81
CA PRO A 321 -16.77 3.92 10.93
C PRO A 321 -15.86 2.69 10.95
N THR A 322 -15.11 2.48 9.86
CA THR A 322 -14.03 1.48 9.85
C THR A 322 -12.76 2.04 10.50
N GLN A 323 -11.83 1.16 10.88
CA GLN A 323 -10.52 1.58 11.42
C GLN A 323 -9.81 2.55 10.48
N ALA A 324 -9.88 2.25 9.17
CA ALA A 324 -9.23 3.03 8.13
C ALA A 324 -9.85 4.42 8.02
N GLU A 325 -11.17 4.58 8.17
CA GLU A 325 -11.83 5.89 8.14
C GLU A 325 -11.39 6.78 9.30
N ILE A 326 -11.29 6.22 10.52
CA ILE A 326 -10.84 6.96 11.70
C ILE A 326 -9.40 7.46 11.51
N ILE A 327 -8.50 6.58 11.10
CA ILE A 327 -7.09 6.93 10.87
C ILE A 327 -6.96 7.96 9.74
N SER A 328 -7.72 7.77 8.66
CA SER A 328 -7.73 8.69 7.52
C SER A 328 -8.18 10.10 7.92
N PHE A 329 -9.24 10.19 8.74
CA PHE A 329 -9.70 11.47 9.26
C PHE A 329 -8.65 12.13 10.16
N ALA A 330 -8.00 11.37 11.05
CA ALA A 330 -6.92 11.86 11.88
C ALA A 330 -5.74 12.40 11.04
N PHE A 331 -5.36 11.71 9.96
CA PHE A 331 -4.32 12.18 9.04
C PHE A 331 -4.68 13.51 8.37
N ILE A 332 -5.93 13.68 7.93
CA ILE A 332 -6.41 14.93 7.34
C ILE A 332 -6.28 16.08 8.35
N ILE A 333 -6.77 15.89 9.59
CA ILE A 333 -6.70 16.92 10.64
C ILE A 333 -5.25 17.28 10.98
N ILE A 334 -4.38 16.27 11.17
CA ILE A 334 -2.95 16.49 11.45
C ILE A 334 -2.29 17.23 10.28
N GLY A 335 -2.58 16.84 9.04
CA GLY A 335 -2.03 17.48 7.86
C GLY A 335 -2.45 18.95 7.74
N ILE A 336 -3.73 19.27 7.99
CA ILE A 336 -4.22 20.66 8.03
C ILE A 336 -3.50 21.44 9.14
N PHE A 337 -3.37 20.87 10.33
CA PHE A 337 -2.66 21.49 11.44
C PHE A 337 -1.19 21.80 11.06
N LEU A 338 -0.48 20.87 10.42
CA LEU A 338 0.90 21.06 9.97
C LEU A 338 1.02 22.19 8.94
N LEU A 339 0.02 22.39 8.08
CA LEU A 339 0.00 23.47 7.11
C LEU A 339 -0.28 24.84 7.73
N LEU A 340 -1.19 24.90 8.72
CA LEU A 340 -1.62 26.14 9.37
C LEU A 340 -0.69 26.58 10.51
N ARG A 341 0.15 25.68 11.03
CA ARG A 341 1.05 25.97 12.15
C ARG A 341 1.99 27.14 11.82
N LYS A 342 2.02 28.14 12.70
CA LYS A 342 3.00 29.23 12.62
C LYS A 342 4.41 28.66 12.84
N HIS A 343 5.30 28.92 11.88
CA HIS A 343 6.71 28.61 12.01
C HIS A 343 7.43 29.79 12.66
N LYS A 344 8.18 29.53 13.74
CA LYS A 344 9.18 30.49 14.21
C LYS A 344 10.28 30.55 13.15
N THR A 345 10.46 31.71 12.52
CA THR A 345 11.56 31.99 11.60
C THR A 345 12.85 31.92 12.41
N SER A 346 13.54 30.78 12.38
CA SER A 346 14.92 30.71 12.84
C SER A 346 15.78 31.26 11.72
N ILE A 347 15.96 32.57 11.69
CA ILE A 347 16.99 33.21 10.88
C ILE A 347 18.32 32.88 11.57
N SER A 348 18.98 31.80 11.15
CA SER A 348 20.41 31.64 11.40
C SER A 348 21.13 32.35 10.25
N GLN A 349 21.45 33.63 10.45
CA GLN A 349 22.46 34.29 9.63
C GLN A 349 23.81 33.60 9.92
N PRO A 350 24.59 33.21 8.89
CA PRO A 350 25.98 32.85 9.11
C PRO A 350 26.74 34.11 9.53
N ALA A 351 27.41 34.02 10.69
CA ALA A 351 28.40 34.99 11.13
C ALA A 351 29.70 34.85 10.34
#